data_AF-A0A7K6DS80-F1
#
_entry.id   AF-A0A7K6DS80-F1
#
_cell.length_a   1.000
_cell.length_b   1.000
_cell.length_c   1.000
_cell.angle_alpha   90.00
_cell.angle_beta   90.00
_cell.angle_gamma   90.00
#
_symmetry.space_group_name_H-M   'P 1'
#
loop_
_entity.id
_entity.type
_entity.pdbx_description
1 polymer ?
#
loop_
_entity_poly.entity_id
_entity_poly.type
_entity_poly.pdbx_seq_one_letter_code
_entity_poly.pdbx_strand_id
1 'polypeptide(L)'
;ERVDPAAAANPDLHLNRATLLQYLEQFQAALEGLSRAAELAPGWDEPRKRHGNLVEFLSRLCGLLANKGKLRGKRRRGLAGP
;
A
#
# COMPACT_ATOMS: atom_id res chain seq x y z
N GLU A 1 -14.11 -19.81 -9.80
CA GLU A 1 -13.35 -19.92 -11.05
C GLU A 1 -12.11 -20.75 -10.77
N ARG A 2 -11.87 -21.86 -11.50
CA ARG A 2 -10.66 -22.68 -11.30
C ARG A 2 -9.50 -21.94 -11.96
N VAL A 3 -8.65 -21.31 -11.15
CA VAL A 3 -7.43 -20.67 -11.63
C VAL A 3 -6.48 -21.78 -12.12
N ASP A 4 -5.99 -21.65 -13.35
CA ASP A 4 -4.98 -22.53 -13.92
C ASP A 4 -3.76 -22.59 -12.97
N PRO A 5 -3.31 -23.77 -12.52
CA PRO A 5 -2.14 -23.90 -11.66
C PRO A 5 -0.89 -23.23 -12.22
N ALA A 6 -0.73 -23.21 -13.55
CA ALA A 6 0.39 -22.53 -14.21
C ALA A 6 0.29 -21.00 -14.07
N ALA A 7 -0.92 -20.45 -14.18
CA ALA A 7 -1.16 -19.03 -13.96
C ALA A 7 -0.97 -18.64 -12.49
N ALA A 8 -1.31 -19.53 -11.55
CA ALA A 8 -1.12 -19.32 -10.12
C ALA A 8 0.36 -19.29 -9.70
N ALA A 9 1.26 -19.88 -10.50
CA ALA A 9 2.70 -19.89 -10.26
C ALA A 9 3.46 -18.75 -10.96
N ASN A 10 2.78 -17.92 -11.76
CA ASN A 10 3.43 -16.83 -12.50
C ASN A 10 3.56 -15.56 -11.61
N PRO A 11 4.77 -15.15 -11.21
CA PRO A 11 4.97 -13.98 -10.36
C PRO A 11 4.54 -12.66 -11.03
N ASP A 12 4.73 -12.51 -12.35
CA ASP A 12 4.33 -11.32 -13.10
C ASP A 12 2.81 -11.11 -13.09
N LEU A 13 2.05 -12.20 -13.16
CA LEU A 13 0.58 -12.13 -13.11
C LEU A 13 0.10 -11.58 -11.76
N HIS A 14 0.71 -12.03 -10.65
CA HIS A 14 0.40 -11.52 -9.32
C HIS A 14 0.81 -10.06 -9.16
N LEU A 15 1.97 -9.65 -9.69
CA LEU A 15 2.40 -8.25 -9.68
C LEU A 15 1.45 -7.34 -10.48
N ASN A 16 1.06 -7.76 -11.69
CA ASN A 16 0.17 -6.99 -12.56
C ASN A 16 -1.23 -6.86 -11.94
N ARG A 17 -1.77 -7.96 -11.40
CA ARG A 17 -3.04 -7.95 -10.67
C ARG A 17 -2.97 -7.05 -9.45
N ALA A 18 -1.91 -7.12 -8.65
CA ALA A 18 -1.72 -6.26 -7.49
C ALA A 18 -1.65 -4.78 -7.86
N THR A 19 -0.97 -4.45 -8.96
CA THR A 19 -0.90 -3.08 -9.48
C THR A 19 -2.28 -2.55 -9.86
N LEU A 20 -3.08 -3.35 -10.58
CA LEU A 20 -4.47 -3.00 -10.91
C LEU A 20 -5.31 -2.76 -9.64
N LEU A 21 -5.20 -3.67 -8.65
CA LEU A 21 -5.94 -3.58 -7.39
C LEU A 21 -5.54 -2.34 -6.58
N GLN A 22 -4.27 -1.94 -6.63
CA GLN A 22 -3.80 -0.70 -6.01
C GLN A 22 -4.46 0.53 -6.64
N TYR A 23 -4.59 0.57 -7.97
CA TYR A 23 -5.31 1.66 -8.66
C TYR A 23 -6.81 1.68 -8.34
N LEU A 24 -7.40 0.51 -8.06
CA LEU A 24 -8.79 0.38 -7.60
C LEU A 24 -8.95 0.60 -6.09
N GLU A 25 -7.89 1.03 -5.39
CA GLU A 25 -7.85 1.25 -3.94
C GLU A 25 -8.19 -0.01 -3.10
N GLN A 26 -8.10 -1.20 -3.70
CA GLN A 26 -8.26 -2.48 -3.02
C GLN A 26 -6.94 -2.91 -2.38
N PHE A 27 -6.48 -2.10 -1.41
CA PHE A 27 -5.13 -2.17 -0.89
C PHE A 27 -4.75 -3.50 -0.22
N GLN A 28 -5.67 -4.14 0.49
CA GLN A 28 -5.43 -5.44 1.12
C GLN A 28 -5.12 -6.52 0.07
N ALA A 29 -5.95 -6.61 -0.97
CA ALA A 29 -5.76 -7.57 -2.05
C ALA A 29 -4.51 -7.25 -2.90
N ALA A 30 -4.15 -5.97 -3.03
CA ALA A 30 -2.90 -5.56 -3.66
C ALA A 30 -1.68 -6.04 -2.86
N LEU A 31 -1.68 -5.88 -1.54
CA LEU A 31 -0.60 -6.38 -0.67
C LEU A 31 -0.44 -7.90 -0.77
N GLU A 32 -1.55 -8.65 -0.75
CA GLU A 32 -1.55 -10.10 -0.90
C GLU A 32 -0.93 -10.54 -2.25
N GLY A 33 -1.29 -9.86 -3.35
CA GLY A 33 -0.70 -10.12 -4.66
C GLY A 33 0.80 -9.81 -4.72
N LEU A 34 1.24 -8.71 -4.09
CA LEU A 34 2.67 -8.36 -4.01
C LEU A 34 3.46 -9.36 -3.17
N SER A 35 2.92 -9.82 -2.04
CA SER A 35 3.51 -10.88 -1.23
C SER A 35 3.66 -12.16 -2.05
N ARG A 36 2.60 -12.53 -2.78
CA ARG A 36 2.62 -13.75 -3.59
C ARG A 36 3.66 -13.69 -4.70
N ALA A 37 3.78 -12.56 -5.40
CA ALA A 37 4.82 -12.35 -6.41
C ALA A 37 6.24 -12.44 -5.79
N ALA A 38 6.44 -11.87 -4.60
CA ALA A 38 7.72 -11.93 -3.88
C ALA A 38 8.10 -13.35 -3.39
N GLU A 39 7.10 -14.17 -3.04
CA GLU A 39 7.28 -15.58 -2.67
C GLU A 39 7.65 -16.44 -3.88
N LEU A 40 6.98 -16.21 -5.01
CA LEU A 40 7.20 -16.97 -6.25
C LEU A 40 8.53 -16.64 -6.93
N ALA A 41 9.04 -15.41 -6.78
CA ALA A 41 10.33 -14.99 -7.32
C ALA A 41 11.20 -14.28 -6.26
N PRO A 42 11.90 -15.01 -5.38
CA PRO A 42 12.66 -14.42 -4.27
C PRO A 42 13.84 -13.52 -4.68
N GLY A 43 14.36 -13.68 -5.90
CA GLY A 43 15.42 -12.84 -6.48
C GLY A 43 14.90 -11.62 -7.25
N TRP A 44 13.58 -11.48 -7.36
CA TRP A 44 12.95 -10.31 -7.97
C TRP A 44 12.59 -9.32 -6.87
N ASP A 45 13.34 -8.23 -6.78
CA ASP A 45 13.17 -7.26 -5.69
C ASP A 45 11.92 -6.39 -5.82
N GLU A 46 11.39 -6.22 -7.04
CA GLU A 46 10.34 -5.25 -7.34
C GLU A 46 9.06 -5.49 -6.51
N PRO A 47 8.51 -6.72 -6.39
CA PRO A 47 7.32 -6.96 -5.59
C PRO A 47 7.52 -6.65 -4.10
N ARG A 48 8.69 -6.98 -3.54
CA ARG A 48 9.02 -6.65 -2.14
C ARG A 48 9.13 -5.14 -1.92
N LYS A 49 9.79 -4.43 -2.84
CA LYS A 49 9.91 -2.96 -2.80
C LYS A 49 8.54 -2.30 -2.87
N ARG A 50 7.69 -2.72 -3.82
CA ARG A 50 6.31 -2.21 -3.93
C ARG A 50 5.47 -2.52 -2.70
N HIS A 51 5.59 -3.73 -2.14
CA HIS A 51 4.89 -4.11 -0.91
C HIS A 51 5.28 -3.17 0.24
N GLY A 52 6.58 -2.97 0.47
CA GLY A 52 7.08 -2.05 1.50
C GLY A 52 6.58 -0.62 1.31
N ASN A 53 6.67 -0.10 0.07
CA ASN A 53 6.19 1.24 -0.26
C ASN A 53 4.68 1.40 -0.01
N LEU A 54 3.89 0.37 -0.35
CA LEU A 54 2.44 0.40 -0.13
C LEU A 54 2.09 0.35 1.37
N VAL A 55 2.77 -0.49 2.16
CA VAL A 55 2.59 -0.52 3.62
C VAL A 55 2.94 0.83 4.25
N GLU A 56 4.04 1.45 3.84
CA GLU A 56 4.45 2.77 4.34
C GLU A 56 3.42 3.84 3.98
N PHE A 57 2.94 3.84 2.73
CA PHE A 57 1.90 4.75 2.27
C PHE A 57 0.62 4.62 3.11
N LEU A 58 0.12 3.39 3.28
CA LEU A 58 -1.11 3.14 4.06
C LEU A 58 -0.94 3.50 5.54
N SER A 59 0.22 3.22 6.11
CA SER A 59 0.53 3.60 7.50
C SER A 59 0.47 5.12 7.69
N ARG A 60 1.06 5.88 6.76
CA ARG A 60 1.01 7.35 6.75
C ARG A 60 -0.42 7.86 6.55
N LEU A 61 -1.17 7.28 5.61
CA LEU A 61 -2.55 7.64 5.33
C LEU A 61 -3.45 7.41 6.55
N CYS A 62 -3.38 6.24 7.17
CA CYS A 62 -4.11 5.91 8.39
C CYS A 62 -3.75 6.87 9.53
N GLY A 63 -2.47 7.21 9.69
CA GLY A 63 -2.01 8.20 10.67
C GLY A 63 -2.60 9.60 10.43
N LEU A 64 -2.72 10.05 9.18
CA LEU A 64 -3.35 11.33 8.83
C LEU A 64 -4.85 11.32 9.12
N LEU A 65 -5.54 10.23 8.77
CA LEU A 65 -6.97 10.05 9.03
C LEU A 65 -7.28 10.04 10.52
N ALA A 66 -6.50 9.29 11.32
CA ALA A 66 -6.65 9.23 12.77
C ALA A 66 -6.47 10.61 13.43
N ASN A 67 -5.58 11.44 12.89
CA ASN A 67 -5.34 12.80 13.39
C ASN A 67 -6.29 13.87 12.80
N LYS A 68 -7.36 13.47 12.09
CA LYS A 68 -8.27 14.36 11.32
C LYS A 68 -7.52 15.36 10.43
N GLY A 69 -6.37 14.97 9.90
CA GLY A 69 -5.53 15.85 9.10
C GLY A 69 -5.10 17.14 9.82
N LYS A 70 -4.94 17.12 11.17
CA LYS A 70 -4.38 18.25 11.93
C LYS A 70 -2.93 18.50 11.47
N LEU A 71 -2.79 19.20 10.34
CA LEU A 71 -1.63 20.01 10.01
C LEU A 71 -1.48 20.93 11.20
N ARG A 72 -0.48 20.67 12.05
CA ARG A 72 -0.18 21.36 13.31
C ARG A 72 -0.79 22.75 13.28
N GLY A 73 -1.94 22.92 13.94
CA GLY A 73 -2.65 24.19 13.95
C GLY A 73 -1.65 25.24 14.38
N LYS A 74 -1.32 26.19 13.49
CA LYS A 74 -0.53 27.36 13.86
C LYS A 74 -1.21 27.88 15.12
N ARG A 75 -0.52 27.75 16.26
CA ARG A 75 -0.97 28.32 17.53
C ARG A 75 -1.14 29.80 17.24
N ARG A 76 -2.39 30.25 17.06
CA ARG A 76 -2.68 31.68 17.11
C ARG A 76 -2.29 32.06 18.52
N ARG A 77 -1.12 32.70 18.66
CA ARG A 77 -0.83 33.49 19.86
C ARG A 77 -1.87 34.59 19.85
N GLY A 78 -3.02 34.30 20.45
CA GLY A 78 -3.89 35.33 20.96
C GLY A 78 -3.12 35.99 22.08
N LEU A 79 -2.38 37.06 21.75
CA LEU A 79 -2.08 38.08 22.74
C LEU A 79 -3.38 38.89 22.86
N ALA A 80 -4.28 38.36 23.68
CA ALA A 80 -5.32 39.14 24.32
C ALA A 80 -4.72 39.69 25.61
N GLY A 81 -4.75 41.01 25.76
CA GLY A 81 -4.38 41.73 26.97
C GLY A 81 -4.18 43.20 26.65
N PRO A 82 -4.76 44.11 27.46
CA PRO A 82 -5.29 45.42 27.06
C PRO A 82 -4.26 46.46 26.63
#